data_AF-A0A964YLW6-F1
#
_entry.id   AF-A0A964YLW6-F1
#
_cell.length_a   1.000
_cell.length_b   1.000
_cell.length_c   1.000
_cell.angle_alpha   90.00
_cell.angle_beta   90.00
_cell.angle_gamma   90.00
#
_symmetry.space_group_name_H-M   'P 1'
#
loop_
_entity.id
_entity.type
_entity.pdbx_description
1 polymer ?
#
loop_
_entity_poly.entity_id
_entity_poly.type
_entity_poly.pdbx_seq_one_letter_code
_entity_poly.pdbx_strand_id
1 'polypeptide(L)'
;EKFDRKKDPNRIYYRSDHYNFAKKGVPVVFFYDGMLGGDYHQPTDDIDLIDWEVYHKRTNFILDFAMNLANRESLLKRDLPE
;
A
#
# COMPACT_ATOMS: atom_id res chain seq x y z
N GLU A 1 -10.33 -3.17 7.61
CA GLU A 1 -10.32 -4.36 8.51
C GLU A 1 -10.22 -5.74 7.82
N LYS A 2 -10.20 -5.91 6.49
CA LYS A 2 -10.06 -7.26 5.89
C LYS A 2 -8.61 -7.75 5.85
N PHE A 3 -7.64 -6.86 5.64
CA PHE A 3 -6.21 -7.19 5.43
C PHE A 3 -5.30 -6.97 6.67
N ASP A 4 -5.82 -6.30 7.70
CA ASP A 4 -5.07 -5.95 8.93
C ASP A 4 -5.41 -6.89 10.10
N ARG A 5 -6.21 -7.93 9.86
CA ARG A 5 -6.58 -8.88 10.91
C ARG A 5 -5.34 -9.66 11.30
N LYS A 6 -5.04 -9.68 12.60
CA LYS A 6 -3.97 -10.52 13.18
C LYS A 6 -4.09 -12.00 12.81
N LYS A 7 -5.29 -12.48 12.45
CA LYS A 7 -5.60 -13.86 12.08
C LYS A 7 -5.67 -14.09 10.57
N ASP A 8 -5.43 -13.09 9.72
CA ASP A 8 -5.35 -13.31 8.27
C ASP A 8 -4.12 -14.20 7.98
N PRO A 9 -4.27 -15.40 7.37
CA PRO A 9 -3.14 -16.30 7.10
C PRO A 9 -2.10 -15.68 6.16
N ASN A 10 -2.49 -14.77 5.28
CA ASN A 10 -1.58 -14.16 4.32
C ASN A 10 -0.73 -13.06 4.94
N ARG A 11 -1.25 -12.42 6.00
CA ARG A 11 -0.58 -11.34 6.76
C ARG A 11 0.04 -10.25 5.87
N ILE A 12 -0.62 -9.88 4.76
CA ILE A 12 -0.05 -9.01 3.72
C ILE A 12 0.43 -7.68 4.29
N TYR A 13 -0.36 -7.05 5.17
CA TYR A 13 0.04 -5.83 5.87
C TYR A 13 1.39 -5.98 6.60
N TYR A 14 1.57 -7.07 7.35
CA TYR A 14 2.77 -7.33 8.15
C TYR A 14 4.02 -7.71 7.32
N ARG A 15 3.82 -8.13 6.07
CA ARG A 15 4.89 -8.59 5.17
C ARG A 15 5.39 -7.50 4.23
N SER A 16 4.72 -6.35 4.18
CA SER A 16 5.12 -5.20 3.36
C SER A 16 6.05 -4.26 4.15
N ASP A 17 6.92 -3.54 3.45
CA ASP A 17 7.99 -2.73 4.04
C ASP A 17 7.48 -1.64 5.00
N HIS A 18 6.32 -1.05 4.68
CA HIS A 18 5.71 0.03 5.44
C HIS A 18 5.39 -0.37 6.90
N TYR A 19 5.21 -1.67 7.18
CA TYR A 19 4.91 -2.16 8.53
C TYR A 19 5.96 -1.73 9.57
N ASN A 20 7.24 -1.72 9.18
CA ASN A 20 8.33 -1.35 10.09
C ASN A 20 8.35 0.15 10.45
N PHE A 21 7.71 0.99 9.63
CA PHE A 21 7.49 2.40 9.89
C PHE A 21 6.25 2.60 10.76
N ALA A 22 5.15 1.92 10.39
CA ALA A 22 3.89 1.96 11.13
C ALA A 22 4.06 1.55 12.60
N LYS A 23 4.82 0.48 12.88
CA LYS A 23 5.09 0.03 14.26
C LYS A 23 5.85 1.05 15.12
N LYS A 24 6.45 2.08 14.50
CA LYS A 24 7.15 3.19 15.17
C LYS A 24 6.31 4.48 15.18
N GLY A 25 5.04 4.39 14.83
CA GLY A 25 4.10 5.51 14.76
C GLY A 25 4.38 6.50 13.63
N VAL A 26 5.08 6.09 12.58
CA VAL A 26 5.14 6.88 11.33
C VAL A 26 3.83 6.63 10.57
N PRO A 27 3.10 7.67 10.17
CA PRO A 27 1.88 7.50 9.38
C PRO A 27 2.19 6.84 8.05
N VAL A 28 1.38 5.84 7.68
CA VAL A 28 1.55 5.08 6.45
C VAL A 28 0.23 4.99 5.69
N VAL A 29 0.34 4.94 4.37
CA VAL A 29 -0.72 4.50 3.48
C VAL A 29 -0.17 3.34 2.64
N PHE A 30 -0.97 2.29 2.49
CA PHE A 30 -0.57 1.11 1.72
C PHE A 30 -1.47 0.97 0.49
N PHE A 31 -0.91 1.22 -0.69
CA PHE A 31 -1.57 0.98 -1.96
C PHE A 31 -1.43 -0.50 -2.33
N TYR A 32 -2.56 -1.20 -2.38
CA TYR A 32 -2.63 -2.62 -2.63
C TYR A 32 -3.76 -2.90 -3.62
N ASP A 33 -3.50 -3.70 -4.63
CA ASP A 33 -4.43 -3.97 -5.72
C ASP A 33 -5.15 -5.32 -5.60
N GLY A 34 -4.77 -6.16 -4.64
CA GLY A 34 -5.35 -7.50 -4.49
C GLY A 34 -4.53 -8.63 -5.09
N MET A 35 -3.21 -8.50 -5.26
CA MET A 35 -2.30 -9.48 -5.91
C MET A 35 -2.55 -10.97 -5.60
N LEU A 36 -3.08 -11.32 -4.42
CA LEU A 36 -3.48 -12.70 -4.08
C LEU A 36 -4.59 -13.29 -4.96
N GLY A 37 -5.30 -12.46 -5.72
CA GLY A 37 -6.28 -12.87 -6.72
C GLY A 37 -5.70 -13.06 -8.13
N GLY A 38 -4.40 -12.81 -8.31
CA GLY A 38 -3.68 -13.04 -9.57
C GLY A 38 -2.52 -14.00 -9.37
N ASP A 39 -1.47 -13.84 -10.18
CA ASP A 39 -0.38 -14.80 -10.31
C ASP A 39 0.79 -14.52 -9.36
N TYR A 40 0.52 -13.93 -8.19
CA TYR A 40 1.54 -13.60 -7.21
C TYR A 40 2.42 -14.82 -6.84
N HIS A 41 3.75 -14.65 -6.91
CA HIS A 41 4.75 -15.71 -6.73
C HIS A 41 4.66 -16.89 -7.73
N GLN A 42 4.01 -16.69 -8.87
CA GLN A 42 4.02 -17.66 -9.97
C GLN A 42 4.97 -17.21 -11.09
N PRO A 43 5.54 -18.15 -11.89
CA PRO A 43 6.33 -17.80 -13.07
C PRO A 43 5.56 -17.03 -14.16
N THR A 44 4.22 -17.00 -14.07
CA THR A 44 3.32 -16.32 -14.99
C THR A 44 3.00 -14.87 -14.60
N ASP A 45 3.55 -14.37 -13.47
CA ASP A 45 3.48 -12.96 -13.07
C ASP A 45 4.27 -12.08 -14.05
N ASP A 46 3.63 -11.73 -15.17
CA ASP A 46 4.25 -11.08 -16.32
C ASP A 46 3.45 -9.84 -16.77
N ILE A 47 4.07 -9.04 -17.63
CA ILE A 47 3.57 -7.76 -18.14
C ILE A 47 2.20 -7.87 -18.82
N ASP A 48 1.91 -9.03 -19.41
CA ASP A 48 0.64 -9.30 -20.09
C ASP A 48 -0.56 -9.31 -19.14
N LEU A 49 -0.34 -9.47 -17.84
CA LEU A 49 -1.39 -9.44 -16.81
C LEU A 49 -1.70 -8.02 -16.31
N ILE A 50 -0.98 -7.00 -16.77
CA ILE A 50 -1.19 -5.61 -16.34
C ILE A 50 -2.39 -5.00 -17.05
N ASP A 51 -3.40 -4.59 -16.27
CA ASP A 51 -4.43 -3.66 -16.75
C ASP A 51 -3.85 -2.23 -16.80
N TRP A 52 -3.42 -1.83 -18.00
CA TRP A 52 -2.77 -0.53 -18.22
C TRP A 52 -3.66 0.67 -17.98
N GLU A 53 -4.98 0.54 -18.21
CA GLU A 53 -5.92 1.65 -17.97
C GLU A 53 -6.05 1.90 -16.47
N VAL A 54 -6.20 0.83 -15.69
CA VAL A 54 -6.27 0.89 -14.23
C VAL A 54 -4.92 1.33 -13.64
N TYR A 55 -3.80 0.81 -14.17
CA TYR A 55 -2.46 1.23 -13.77
C TYR A 55 -2.29 2.74 -13.89
N HIS A 56 -2.58 3.31 -15.08
CA HIS A 56 -2.43 4.74 -15.32
C HIS A 56 -3.29 5.60 -14.39
N LYS A 57 -4.55 5.18 -14.14
CA LYS A 57 -5.43 5.87 -13.17
C LYS A 57 -4.84 5.85 -11.76
N ARG A 58 -4.32 4.70 -11.33
CA ARG A 58 -3.71 4.54 -9.99
C ARG A 58 -2.42 5.36 -9.85
N THR A 59 -1.54 5.34 -10.84
CA THR A 59 -0.28 6.09 -10.76
C THR A 59 -0.51 7.60 -10.71
N ASN A 60 -1.46 8.12 -11.51
CA ASN A 60 -1.80 9.55 -11.45
C ASN A 60 -2.40 9.93 -10.11
N PHE A 61 -3.31 9.11 -9.57
CA PHE A 61 -3.85 9.33 -8.22
C PHE A 61 -2.76 9.33 -7.14
N ILE A 62 -1.83 8.36 -7.18
CA ILE A 62 -0.74 8.27 -6.21
C ILE A 62 0.20 9.47 -6.33
N LEU A 63 0.48 9.93 -7.56
CA LEU A 63 1.26 11.13 -7.81
C LEU A 63 0.58 12.36 -7.21
N ASP A 64 -0.69 12.59 -7.53
CA ASP A 64 -1.46 13.72 -7.00
C ASP A 64 -1.54 13.67 -5.47
N PHE A 65 -1.80 12.49 -4.90
CA PHE A 65 -1.81 12.29 -3.45
C PHE A 65 -0.47 12.64 -2.81
N ALA A 66 0.64 12.15 -3.36
CA ALA A 66 1.98 12.40 -2.85
C ALA A 66 2.36 13.88 -2.96
N MET A 67 2.04 14.52 -4.09
CA MET A 67 2.30 15.95 -4.30
C MET A 67 1.48 16.81 -3.34
N ASN A 68 0.20 16.49 -3.13
CA ASN A 68 -0.61 17.18 -2.13
C ASN A 68 -0.02 17.01 -0.73
N LEU A 69 0.42 15.80 -0.36
CA LEU A 69 0.99 15.55 0.96
C LEU A 69 2.32 16.28 1.18
N ALA A 70 3.19 16.29 0.16
CA ALA A 70 4.51 16.92 0.22
C ALA A 70 4.44 18.46 0.34
N ASN A 71 3.37 19.09 -0.16
CA ASN A 71 3.21 20.54 -0.16
C ASN A 71 2.37 21.09 1.01
N ARG A 72 2.05 20.25 2.01
CA ARG A 72 1.32 20.71 3.20
C ARG A 72 2.22 21.58 4.08
N GLU A 73 1.63 22.57 4.73
CA GLU A 73 2.32 23.42 5.71
C GLU A 73 2.72 22.66 6.99
N SER A 74 2.00 21.58 7.31
CA SER A 74 2.22 20.80 8.52
C SER A 74 2.39 19.31 8.22
N LEU A 75 3.28 18.69 9.01
CA LEU A 75 3.50 17.26 9.01
C LEU A 75 2.24 16.52 9.49
N LEU A 76 2.10 15.27 9.05
CA LEU A 76 1.08 14.38 9.60
C LEU A 76 1.33 14.10 11.08
N LYS A 77 0.25 14.02 11.85
CA LYS A 77 0.30 13.56 13.24
C LYS A 77 0.80 12.13 13.28
N ARG A 78 1.75 11.83 14.18
CA ARG A 78 2.27 10.47 14.39
C ARG A 78 1.24 9.57 15.07
N ASP A 79 1.26 8.30 14.70
CA ASP A 79 0.39 7.25 15.25
C ASP A 79 1.05 6.58 16.46
N LEU A 80 1.38 7.38 17.47
CA LEU A 80 1.95 6.87 18.73
C LEU A 80 0.82 6.38 19.65
N PRO A 81 0.99 5.25 20.36
CA PRO A 81 0.09 4.89 21.43
C PRO A 81 0.11 5.98 22.52
N GLU A 82 -1.05 6.25 23.11
CA GLU A 82 -1.18 7.13 24.29
C GLU A 82 -0.35 6.62 25.47
#